data_AF-A0A3D2G029-F1
#
_entry.id   AF-A0A3D2G029-F1
#
_cell.length_a   1.000
_cell.length_b   1.000
_cell.length_c   1.000
_cell.angle_alpha   90.00
_cell.angle_beta   90.00
_cell.angle_gamma   90.00
#
_symmetry.space_group_name_H-M   'P 1'
#
loop_
_entity.id
_entity.type
_entity.pdbx_description
1 polymer ?
#
loop_
_entity_poly.entity_id
_entity_poly.type
_entity_poly.pdbx_seq_one_letter_code
_entity_poly.pdbx_strand_id
1 'polypeptide(L)'
;MTPYRTAAGYGEAEYEDKRSRFIGHIKPVTSENEAKAFIDEMRRTYADATHNVFAYVLRDGNILRWSDDGEPGGTSGQPTL
;
A
#
# COMPACT_ATOMS: atom_id res chain seq x y z
N MET A 1 -23.60 -1.54 13.69
CA MET A 1 -22.42 -1.56 12.78
C MET A 1 -21.89 -2.97 12.73
N THR A 2 -21.73 -3.56 11.54
CA THR A 2 -21.13 -4.90 11.41
C THR A 2 -19.65 -4.82 11.80
N PRO A 3 -19.13 -5.68 12.69
CA PRO A 3 -17.71 -5.72 13.00
C PRO A 3 -16.90 -6.13 11.76
N TYR A 4 -15.67 -5.64 11.67
CA TYR A 4 -14.74 -5.91 10.57
C TYR A 4 -13.33 -6.05 11.12
N ARG A 5 -12.44 -6.69 10.35
CA ARG A 5 -11.02 -6.78 10.68
C ARG A 5 -10.26 -5.71 9.93
N THR A 6 -9.20 -5.23 10.56
CA THR A 6 -8.19 -4.33 9.98
C THR A 6 -6.84 -4.76 10.51
N ALA A 7 -5.75 -4.19 9.97
CA ALA A 7 -4.42 -4.41 10.51
C ALA A 7 -4.37 -4.00 11.99
N ALA A 8 -3.80 -4.86 12.85
CA ALA A 8 -3.70 -4.59 14.28
C ALA A 8 -2.74 -3.44 14.62
N GLY A 9 -1.83 -3.12 13.69
CA GLY A 9 -0.81 -2.09 13.81
C GLY A 9 0.01 -2.01 12.54
N TYR A 10 1.12 -1.29 12.60
CA TYR A 10 2.10 -1.28 11.53
C TYR A 10 2.73 -2.66 11.34
N GLY A 11 2.95 -3.04 10.09
CA GLY A 11 3.70 -4.23 9.71
C GLY A 11 4.53 -3.96 8.46
N GLU A 12 5.66 -4.64 8.37
CA GLU A 12 6.53 -4.60 7.21
C GLU A 12 7.00 -6.02 6.88
N ALA A 13 7.21 -6.27 5.60
CA ALA A 13 7.78 -7.51 5.09
C ALA A 13 8.68 -7.20 3.90
N GLU A 14 9.77 -7.94 3.80
CA GLU A 14 10.68 -7.86 2.65
C GLU A 14 10.75 -9.23 1.98
N TYR A 15 10.77 -9.22 0.65
CA TYR A 15 10.93 -10.39 -0.19
C TYR A 15 11.91 -10.08 -1.32
N GLU A 16 12.91 -10.93 -1.50
CA GLU A 16 13.87 -10.80 -2.59
C GLU A 16 13.68 -11.94 -3.59
N ASP A 17 13.49 -11.60 -4.87
CA ASP A 17 13.48 -12.56 -5.97
C ASP A 17 14.30 -12.04 -7.15
N LYS A 18 15.19 -12.87 -7.69
CA LYS A 18 15.99 -12.56 -8.90
C LYS A 18 16.67 -11.18 -8.88
N ARG A 19 17.24 -10.77 -7.74
CA ARG A 19 17.87 -9.46 -7.49
C ARG A 19 16.92 -8.26 -7.45
N SER A 20 15.62 -8.51 -7.51
CA SER A 20 14.59 -7.52 -7.22
C SER A 20 14.20 -7.65 -5.75
N ARG A 21 14.21 -6.51 -5.05
CA ARG A 21 13.78 -6.42 -3.66
C ARG A 21 12.39 -5.79 -3.60
N PHE A 22 11.46 -6.50 -2.96
CA PHE A 22 10.08 -6.07 -2.74
C PHE A 22 9.89 -5.80 -1.26
N ILE A 23 9.49 -4.58 -0.91
CA ILE A 23 9.26 -4.17 0.47
C ILE A 23 7.79 -3.78 0.59
N GLY A 24 7.05 -4.53 1.40
CA GLY A 24 5.64 -4.31 1.66
C GLY A 24 5.45 -3.68 3.04
N HIS A 25 4.64 -2.62 3.09
CA HIS A 25 4.26 -1.96 4.34
C HIS A 25 2.75 -1.95 4.50
N ILE A 26 2.27 -2.22 5.70
CA ILE A 26 0.86 -2.14 6.07
C ILE A 26 0.69 -1.32 7.34
N LYS A 27 -0.32 -0.45 7.35
CA LYS A 27 -0.66 0.37 8.53
C LYS A 27 -2.17 0.59 8.57
N PRO A 28 -2.83 0.41 9.73
CA PRO A 28 -4.22 0.81 9.88
C PRO A 28 -4.31 2.33 9.81
N VAL A 29 -5.28 2.82 9.03
CA VAL A 29 -5.57 4.24 8.88
C VAL A 29 -7.07 4.47 9.05
N THR A 30 -7.42 5.65 9.53
CA THR A 30 -8.81 6.04 9.81
C THR A 30 -9.33 7.11 8.86
N SER A 31 -8.45 7.73 8.07
CA SER A 31 -8.81 8.79 7.12
C SER A 31 -7.96 8.75 5.85
N GLU A 32 -8.45 9.39 4.78
CA GLU A 32 -7.67 9.58 3.54
C GLU A 32 -6.38 10.35 3.77
N ASN A 33 -6.38 11.31 4.71
CA ASN A 33 -5.21 12.12 4.99
C ASN A 33 -4.10 11.27 5.63
N GLU A 34 -4.45 10.37 6.56
CA GLU A 34 -3.49 9.41 7.12
C GLU A 34 -2.96 8.45 6.06
N ALA A 35 -3.83 7.96 5.17
CA ALA A 35 -3.42 7.09 4.05
C ALA A 35 -2.43 7.81 3.13
N LYS A 36 -2.74 9.03 2.70
CA LYS A 36 -1.88 9.85 1.83
C LYS A 36 -0.55 10.21 2.51
N ALA A 37 -0.59 10.60 3.78
CA ALA A 37 0.63 10.90 4.54
C ALA A 37 1.56 9.68 4.63
N PHE A 38 1.00 8.49 4.85
CA PHE A 38 1.77 7.26 4.89
C PHE A 38 2.36 6.90 3.52
N ILE A 39 1.59 7.04 2.44
CA ILE A 39 2.08 6.81 1.07
C ILE A 39 3.23 7.79 0.75
N ASP A 40 3.09 9.06 1.09
CA ASP A 40 4.14 10.07 0.88
C ASP A 40 5.39 9.80 1.73
N GLU A 41 5.22 9.30 2.95
CA GLU A 41 6.33 8.86 3.81
C GLU A 41 7.09 7.70 3.16
N MET A 42 6.38 6.65 2.73
CA MET A 42 7.00 5.49 2.08
C MET A 42 7.71 5.89 0.77
N ARG A 43 7.08 6.75 -0.05
CA ARG A 43 7.69 7.28 -1.28
C ARG A 43 8.97 8.07 -1.03
N ARG A 44 9.07 8.78 0.11
CA ARG A 44 10.29 9.51 0.48
C ARG A 44 11.35 8.58 1.03
N THR A 45 10.96 7.60 1.84
CA THR A 45 11.88 6.59 2.38
C THR A 45 12.48 5.72 1.28
N TYR A 46 11.68 5.35 0.28
CA TYR A 46 12.06 4.50 -0.86
C TYR A 46 12.02 5.28 -2.18
N ALA A 47 12.60 6.48 -2.17
CA ALA A 47 12.70 7.32 -3.36
C ALA A 47 13.58 6.71 -4.48
N ASP A 48 14.39 5.71 -4.12
CA ASP A 48 15.24 4.92 -5.02
C ASP A 48 14.54 3.66 -5.58
N ALA A 49 13.32 3.35 -5.13
CA ALA A 49 12.57 2.22 -5.66
C ALA A 49 12.10 2.47 -7.10
N THR A 50 12.17 1.43 -7.93
CA THR A 50 11.73 1.48 -9.34
C THR A 50 10.24 1.78 -9.47
N HIS A 51 9.42 1.25 -8.54
CA HIS A 51 7.98 1.44 -8.48
C HIS A 51 7.53 1.58 -7.03
N ASN A 52 6.70 2.58 -6.75
CA ASN A 52 6.06 2.79 -5.46
C ASN A 52 4.54 2.52 -5.58
N VAL A 53 4.21 1.23 -5.63
CA VAL A 53 2.82 0.74 -5.69
C VAL A 53 2.14 0.90 -4.33
N PHE A 54 0.89 1.36 -4.33
CA PHE A 54 0.11 1.47 -3.09
C PHE A 54 -1.34 1.07 -3.30
N ALA A 55 -1.98 0.59 -2.24
CA ALA A 55 -3.42 0.38 -2.17
C ALA A 55 -3.92 0.70 -0.75
N TYR A 56 -5.12 1.26 -0.64
CA TYR A 56 -5.79 1.44 0.64
C TYR A 56 -7.31 1.35 0.51
N VAL A 57 -7.93 0.89 1.60
CA VAL A 57 -9.38 0.79 1.78
C VAL A 57 -9.77 1.58 3.02
N LEU A 58 -10.71 2.50 2.88
CA LEU A 58 -11.36 3.17 4.00
C LEU A 58 -12.82 2.76 4.02
N ARG A 59 -13.22 2.19 5.16
CA ARG A 59 -14.62 1.80 5.36
C ARG A 59 -15.54 3.01 5.38
N ASP A 60 -15.07 4.11 5.96
CA ASP A 60 -15.80 5.37 5.95
C ASP A 60 -15.77 5.96 4.54
N GLY A 61 -16.95 6.24 3.97
CA GLY A 61 -17.09 6.64 2.58
C GLY A 61 -16.91 5.53 1.52
N ASN A 62 -16.67 4.27 1.92
CA ASN A 62 -16.48 3.12 1.03
C ASN A 62 -15.41 3.37 -0.06
N ILE A 63 -14.26 3.89 0.38
CA ILE A 63 -13.20 4.39 -0.50
C ILE A 63 -12.19 3.28 -0.74
N LEU A 64 -11.94 3.00 -2.01
CA LEU A 64 -10.90 2.09 -2.47
C LEU A 64 -10.00 2.85 -3.46
N ARG A 65 -8.70 2.87 -3.19
CA ARG A 65 -7.71 3.55 -4.03
C ARG A 65 -6.47 2.69 -4.16
N TRP A 66 -5.92 2.65 -5.36
CA TRP A 66 -4.67 1.96 -5.65
C TRP A 66 -3.94 2.65 -6.80
N SER A 67 -2.64 2.40 -6.90
CA SER A 67 -1.79 2.88 -8.00
C SER A 67 -0.69 1.87 -8.27
N ASP A 68 -0.53 1.52 -9.54
CA ASP A 68 0.50 0.59 -10.03
C ASP A 68 1.81 1.30 -10.43
N ASP A 69 1.92 2.61 -10.18
CA ASP A 69 3.11 3.44 -10.42
C ASP A 69 3.87 3.12 -11.73
N GLY A 70 3.11 2.98 -12.82
CA GLY A 70 3.65 2.79 -14.17
C GLY A 70 4.07 1.36 -14.52
N GLU A 71 3.74 0.35 -13.71
CA GLU A 71 3.96 -1.04 -14.12
C GLU A 71 3.20 -1.36 -15.43
N PRO A 72 3.85 -2.04 -16.40
CA PRO A 72 3.24 -2.36 -17.68
C PRO A 72 2.09 -3.37 -17.49
N GLY A 73 0.87 -2.84 -17.44
CA GLY A 73 -0.38 -3.55 -17.77
C GLY A 73 -0.74 -4.75 -16.89
N GLY A 74 -1.36 -4.49 -15.73
CA GLY A 74 -2.32 -5.41 -15.13
C GLY A 74 -1.76 -6.57 -14.30
N THR A 75 -0.51 -6.50 -13.84
CA THR A 75 0.10 -7.56 -13.01
C THR A 75 0.07 -7.30 -11.51
N SER A 76 -0.13 -6.05 -11.05
CA SER A 76 0.08 -5.69 -9.63
C SER A 76 -1.15 -5.09 -8.92
N GLY A 77 -2.03 -4.39 -9.62
CA GLY A 77 -3.21 -3.77 -8.98
C GLY A 77 -4.26 -4.77 -8.49
N GLN A 78 -4.34 -5.95 -9.11
CA GLN A 78 -5.29 -7.00 -8.75
C GLN A 78 -4.80 -7.97 -7.66
N PRO A 79 -3.51 -8.37 -7.58
CA PRO A 79 -3.01 -9.18 -6.46
C PRO A 79 -2.69 -8.40 -5.18
N THR A 80 -2.73 -7.06 -5.20
CA THR A 80 -2.51 -6.23 -3.99
C THR A 80 -3.80 -6.01 -3.18
N LEU A 81 -4.95 -6.50 -3.68
CA LEU A 81 -6.26 -6.41 -3.04
C LEU A 81 -6.65 -7.71 -2.33
#